data_AF-A0A176ZZK9-F1
#
_entry.id   AF-A0A176ZZK9-F1
#
_cell.length_a   1.000
_cell.length_b   1.000
_cell.length_c   1.000
_cell.angle_alpha   90.00
_cell.angle_beta   90.00
_cell.angle_gamma   90.00
#
_symmetry.space_group_name_H-M   'P 1'
#
loop_
_entity.id
_entity.type
_entity.pdbx_description
1 polymer ?
#
loop_
_entity_poly.entity_id
_entity_poly.type
_entity_poly.pdbx_seq_one_letter_code
_entity_poly.pdbx_strand_id
1 'polypeptide(L)'
;MVEFLKPEALELLIRQGEDISDPDIIDAMTEAVLRTGRDEDWISKMLGHIQKQRLRITSASLKAAAANKNTSGAIKWVLDYDSTLEIPSELFEEVAWTPASAPKLELLEKRNRGVEMTERLFIASAKSKDVRTLRWALDRSDVVHITPRALEYAAGVYSYKTDNVTRMKLITTKNPSITITEETLRRTCQIASRDIKPLEWLLAEYPQLSLTEIPMAALLRGGQSSAVVKTIKEHLPKLKHYADPVDCSC
;
A
#
# COMPACT_ATOMS: atom_id res chain seq x y z
N MET A 1 -23.00 -0.02 21.83
CA MET A 1 -21.68 -0.68 21.76
C MET A 1 -21.85 -1.88 20.83
N VAL A 2 -21.67 -1.67 19.52
CA VAL A 2 -21.93 -2.70 18.50
C VAL A 2 -20.70 -3.59 18.45
N GLU A 3 -20.75 -4.73 19.14
CA GLU A 3 -19.78 -5.80 18.93
C GLU A 3 -19.78 -6.19 17.44
N PHE A 4 -18.59 -6.40 16.89
CA PHE A 4 -18.38 -6.80 15.50
C PHE A 4 -19.20 -8.05 15.16
N LEU A 5 -20.37 -7.86 14.56
CA LEU A 5 -21.17 -8.93 13.98
C LEU A 5 -20.31 -9.65 12.94
N LYS A 6 -19.90 -10.87 13.27
CA LYS A 6 -19.14 -11.71 12.35
C LYS A 6 -20.06 -12.12 11.19
N PRO A 7 -19.55 -12.21 9.94
CA PRO A 7 -20.35 -12.61 8.79
C PRO A 7 -21.06 -13.97 8.98
N GLU A 8 -20.56 -14.86 9.84
CA GLU A 8 -21.21 -16.12 10.20
C GLU A 8 -22.45 -15.91 11.09
N ALA A 9 -22.44 -14.93 12.00
CA ALA A 9 -23.61 -14.54 12.77
C ALA A 9 -24.67 -13.91 11.87
N LEU A 10 -24.22 -13.17 10.86
CA LEU A 10 -25.07 -12.61 9.81
C LEU A 10 -25.76 -13.69 8.97
N GLU A 11 -25.00 -14.72 8.57
CA GLU A 11 -25.53 -15.86 7.84
C GLU A 11 -26.54 -16.65 8.69
N LEU A 12 -26.33 -16.72 10.01
CA LEU A 12 -27.27 -17.34 10.94
C LEU A 12 -28.59 -16.56 11.06
N LEU A 13 -28.51 -15.24 11.29
CA LEU A 13 -29.69 -14.36 11.40
C LEU A 13 -30.52 -14.36 10.12
N ILE A 14 -29.86 -14.29 8.96
CA ILE A 14 -30.51 -14.38 7.64
C ILE A 14 -31.18 -15.75 7.46
N ARG A 15 -30.51 -16.85 7.83
CA ARG A 15 -31.07 -18.21 7.70
C ARG A 15 -32.24 -18.47 8.64
N GLN A 16 -32.30 -17.82 9.79
CA GLN A 16 -33.37 -17.97 10.77
C GLN A 16 -34.64 -17.21 10.37
N GLY A 17 -34.59 -16.40 9.31
CA GLY A 17 -35.76 -15.67 8.80
C GLY A 17 -36.26 -14.61 9.79
N GLU A 18 -35.41 -14.17 10.71
CA GLU A 18 -35.76 -13.09 11.62
C GLU A 18 -35.91 -11.79 10.83
N ASP A 19 -37.03 -11.10 11.05
CA ASP A 19 -37.27 -9.81 10.40
C ASP A 19 -36.40 -8.73 11.04
N ILE A 20 -35.27 -8.44 10.40
CA ILE A 20 -34.42 -7.33 10.80
C ILE A 20 -35.04 -6.07 10.20
N SER A 21 -35.78 -5.36 11.05
CA SER A 21 -36.47 -4.11 10.69
C SER A 21 -35.74 -2.85 11.15
N ASP A 22 -34.77 -2.98 12.06
CA ASP A 22 -34.00 -1.84 12.58
C ASP A 22 -32.99 -1.35 11.51
N PRO A 23 -33.12 -0.10 11.02
CA PRO A 23 -32.22 0.46 10.03
C PRO A 23 -30.74 0.49 10.46
N ASP A 24 -30.46 0.73 11.75
CA ASP A 24 -29.08 0.81 12.24
C ASP A 24 -28.42 -0.56 12.23
N ILE A 25 -29.19 -1.62 12.51
CA ILE A 25 -28.73 -3.00 12.38
C ILE A 25 -28.47 -3.32 10.92
N ILE A 26 -29.38 -2.96 10.00
CA ILE A 26 -29.21 -3.17 8.55
C ILE A 26 -27.95 -2.47 8.02
N ASP A 27 -27.69 -1.24 8.43
CA ASP A 27 -26.51 -0.48 8.00
C ASP A 27 -25.22 -1.15 8.52
N ALA A 28 -25.18 -1.52 9.81
CA ALA A 28 -24.05 -2.23 10.40
C ALA A 28 -23.79 -3.59 9.73
N MET A 29 -24.85 -4.31 9.41
CA MET A 29 -24.80 -5.58 8.67
C MET A 29 -24.24 -5.39 7.26
N THR A 30 -24.70 -4.35 6.57
CA THR A 30 -24.26 -4.01 5.22
C THR A 30 -22.78 -3.69 5.19
N GLU A 31 -22.31 -2.85 6.12
CA GLU A 31 -20.89 -2.53 6.27
C GLU A 31 -20.05 -3.76 6.61
N ALA A 32 -20.53 -4.64 7.50
CA ALA A 32 -19.82 -5.87 7.85
C ALA A 32 -19.63 -6.77 6.62
N VAL A 33 -20.70 -7.03 5.86
CA VAL A 33 -20.66 -7.82 4.61
C VAL A 33 -19.70 -7.22 3.61
N LEU A 34 -19.78 -5.91 3.38
CA LEU A 34 -18.92 -5.23 2.42
C LEU A 34 -17.45 -5.28 2.85
N ARG A 35 -17.16 -5.22 4.15
CA ARG A 35 -15.79 -5.23 4.70
C ARG A 35 -15.14 -6.61 4.68
N THR A 36 -15.91 -7.67 4.90
CA THR A 36 -15.36 -9.03 5.06
C THR A 36 -15.68 -9.97 3.90
N GLY A 37 -16.58 -9.57 3.00
CA GLY A 37 -17.01 -10.41 1.88
C GLY A 37 -15.86 -10.93 1.04
N ARG A 38 -15.96 -12.20 0.64
CA ARG A 38 -14.89 -12.90 -0.08
C ARG A 38 -14.86 -12.61 -1.58
N ASP A 39 -16.02 -12.40 -2.19
CA ASP A 39 -16.21 -12.15 -3.61
C ASP A 39 -17.54 -11.41 -3.85
N GLU A 40 -17.76 -10.93 -5.09
CA GLU A 40 -18.95 -10.17 -5.47
C GLU A 40 -20.24 -10.99 -5.39
N ASP A 41 -20.19 -12.28 -5.72
CA ASP A 41 -21.35 -13.17 -5.71
C ASP A 41 -21.84 -13.43 -4.28
N TRP A 42 -20.91 -13.65 -3.35
CA TRP A 42 -21.22 -13.80 -1.93
C TRP A 42 -21.80 -12.52 -1.35
N ILE A 43 -21.23 -11.36 -1.66
CA ILE A 43 -21.77 -10.06 -1.23
C ILE A 43 -23.19 -9.88 -1.76
N SER A 44 -23.41 -10.15 -3.04
CA SER A 44 -24.73 -10.05 -3.68
C SER A 44 -25.74 -11.01 -3.05
N LYS A 45 -25.33 -12.24 -2.75
CA LYS A 45 -26.17 -13.22 -2.07
C LYS A 45 -26.56 -12.74 -0.67
N MET A 46 -25.60 -12.28 0.13
CA MET A 46 -25.85 -11.87 1.51
C MET A 46 -26.73 -10.62 1.59
N LEU A 47 -26.40 -9.58 0.82
CA LEU A 47 -27.19 -8.34 0.81
C LEU A 47 -28.52 -8.50 0.08
N GLY A 48 -28.65 -9.49 -0.81
CA GLY A 48 -29.90 -9.84 -1.49
C GLY A 48 -31.01 -10.37 -0.57
N HIS A 49 -30.67 -10.79 0.66
CA HIS A 49 -31.66 -11.14 1.69
C HIS A 49 -32.31 -9.91 2.34
N ILE A 50 -31.71 -8.72 2.19
CA ILE A 50 -32.26 -7.47 2.69
C ILE A 50 -33.19 -6.90 1.62
N GLN A 51 -34.41 -6.55 1.99
CA GLN A 51 -35.35 -5.92 1.06
C GLN A 51 -34.73 -4.63 0.50
N LYS A 52 -34.78 -4.44 -0.82
CA LYS A 52 -34.14 -3.31 -1.51
C LYS A 52 -34.49 -1.94 -0.90
N GLN A 53 -35.76 -1.76 -0.51
CA GLN A 53 -36.26 -0.52 0.11
C GLN A 53 -35.71 -0.21 1.51
N ARG A 54 -35.13 -1.21 2.19
CA ARG A 54 -34.53 -1.06 3.52
C ARG A 54 -33.01 -0.89 3.46
N LEU A 55 -32.39 -1.32 2.37
CA LEU A 55 -30.94 -1.24 2.19
C LEU A 55 -30.54 0.18 1.80
N ARG A 56 -29.74 0.83 2.64
CA ARG A 56 -29.21 2.17 2.39
C ARG A 56 -27.72 2.07 2.12
N ILE A 57 -27.30 2.65 1.00
CA ILE A 57 -25.88 2.78 0.68
C ILE A 57 -25.44 4.17 1.07
N THR A 58 -24.41 4.24 1.89
CA THR A 58 -23.86 5.50 2.42
C THR A 58 -22.37 5.58 2.17
N SER A 59 -21.78 6.73 2.50
CA SER A 59 -20.32 6.87 2.53
C SER A 59 -19.65 5.82 3.42
N ALA A 60 -20.31 5.39 4.51
CA ALA A 60 -19.79 4.35 5.38
C ALA A 60 -19.77 2.97 4.70
N SER A 61 -20.80 2.64 3.91
CA SER A 61 -20.84 1.44 3.07
C SER A 61 -19.67 1.42 2.08
N LEU A 62 -19.40 2.55 1.41
CA LEU A 62 -18.29 2.67 0.46
C LEU A 62 -16.92 2.53 1.16
N LYS A 63 -16.72 3.16 2.32
CA LYS A 63 -15.50 2.99 3.13
C LYS A 63 -15.31 1.55 3.58
N ALA A 64 -16.38 0.88 4.01
CA ALA A 64 -16.34 -0.53 4.38
C ALA A 64 -15.93 -1.42 3.20
N ALA A 65 -16.52 -1.18 2.02
CA ALA A 65 -16.17 -1.86 0.78
C ALA A 65 -14.71 -1.61 0.35
N ALA A 66 -14.23 -0.37 0.49
CA ALA A 66 -12.85 0.00 0.19
C ALA A 66 -11.84 -0.70 1.10
N ALA A 67 -12.19 -0.88 2.38
CA ALA A 67 -11.38 -1.58 3.35
C ALA A 67 -11.35 -3.11 3.16
N ASN A 68 -12.17 -3.68 2.27
CA ASN A 68 -12.21 -5.11 2.02
C ASN A 68 -10.87 -5.61 1.45
N LYS A 69 -10.22 -6.56 2.14
CA LYS A 69 -8.88 -7.06 1.75
C LYS A 69 -8.92 -8.26 0.80
N ASN A 70 -10.10 -8.83 0.57
CA ASN A 70 -10.29 -10.05 -0.18
C ASN A 70 -10.64 -9.79 -1.64
N THR A 71 -11.43 -8.74 -1.92
CA THR A 71 -11.98 -8.49 -3.26
C THR A 71 -12.17 -7.00 -3.56
N SER A 72 -12.03 -6.63 -4.84
CA SER A 72 -12.49 -5.35 -5.37
C SER A 72 -13.99 -5.34 -5.68
N GLY A 73 -14.63 -6.52 -5.68
CA GLY A 73 -16.06 -6.70 -5.95
C GLY A 73 -16.96 -5.95 -4.96
N ALA A 74 -16.49 -5.72 -3.72
CA ALA A 74 -17.23 -4.93 -2.74
C ALA A 74 -17.44 -3.47 -3.20
N ILE A 75 -16.37 -2.81 -3.68
CA ILE A 75 -16.49 -1.44 -4.22
C ILE A 75 -17.38 -1.46 -5.45
N LYS A 76 -17.16 -2.40 -6.37
CA LYS A 76 -17.97 -2.52 -7.58
C LYS A 76 -19.46 -2.63 -7.24
N TRP A 77 -19.80 -3.53 -6.31
CA TRP A 77 -21.18 -3.75 -5.87
C TRP A 77 -21.81 -2.47 -5.31
N VAL A 78 -21.09 -1.72 -4.45
CA VAL A 78 -21.58 -0.45 -3.90
C VAL A 78 -21.83 0.58 -4.99
N LEU A 79 -20.88 0.77 -5.90
CA LEU A 79 -20.98 1.76 -6.98
C LEU A 79 -22.07 1.38 -8.00
N ASP A 80 -22.29 0.09 -8.24
CA ASP A 80 -23.34 -0.39 -9.15
C ASP A 80 -24.73 -0.33 -8.50
N TYR A 81 -24.83 -0.50 -7.17
CA TYR A 81 -26.08 -0.37 -6.43
C TYR A 81 -26.55 1.09 -6.37
N ASP A 82 -25.65 2.02 -6.04
CA ASP A 82 -25.94 3.45 -5.97
C ASP A 82 -25.04 4.25 -6.93
N SER A 83 -25.60 4.59 -8.08
CA SER A 83 -24.90 5.38 -9.09
C SER A 83 -24.70 6.86 -8.74
N THR A 84 -25.41 7.35 -7.72
CA THR A 84 -25.37 8.75 -7.28
C THR A 84 -24.44 8.97 -6.09
N LEU A 85 -23.88 7.89 -5.53
CA LEU A 85 -23.00 7.94 -4.38
C LEU A 85 -21.75 8.78 -4.66
N GLU A 86 -21.57 9.82 -3.86
CA GLU A 86 -20.39 10.66 -3.93
C GLU A 86 -19.13 9.89 -3.50
N ILE A 87 -18.05 10.04 -4.28
CA ILE A 87 -16.76 9.42 -4.00
C ILE A 87 -15.81 10.48 -3.45
N PRO A 88 -15.52 10.46 -2.14
CA PRO A 88 -14.57 11.41 -1.54
C PRO A 88 -13.15 11.12 -2.03
N SER A 89 -12.38 12.18 -2.30
CA SER A 89 -11.00 12.09 -2.80
C SER A 89 -10.09 11.32 -1.84
N GLU A 90 -10.31 11.43 -0.53
CA GLU A 90 -9.54 10.74 0.50
C GLU A 90 -9.67 9.22 0.41
N LEU A 91 -10.75 8.71 -0.18
CA LEU A 91 -10.95 7.28 -0.38
C LEU A 91 -9.89 6.68 -1.31
N PHE A 92 -9.39 7.44 -2.28
CA PHE A 92 -8.30 6.97 -3.15
C PHE A 92 -7.03 6.70 -2.34
N GLU A 93 -6.71 7.55 -1.37
CA GLU A 93 -5.56 7.36 -0.48
C GLU A 93 -5.75 6.09 0.36
N GLU A 94 -6.93 5.89 0.94
CA GLU A 94 -7.27 4.70 1.73
C GLU A 94 -7.21 3.41 0.90
N VAL A 95 -7.65 3.46 -0.36
CA VAL A 95 -7.61 2.30 -1.26
C VAL A 95 -6.19 1.98 -1.71
N ALA A 96 -5.38 2.99 -2.03
CA ALA A 96 -4.08 2.80 -2.67
C ALA A 96 -3.12 1.90 -1.88
N TRP A 97 -3.21 1.88 -0.54
CA TRP A 97 -2.35 1.02 0.30
C TRP A 97 -2.93 -0.38 0.56
N THR A 98 -4.15 -0.67 0.11
CA THR A 98 -4.82 -1.96 0.37
C THR A 98 -4.36 -3.07 -0.60
N PRO A 99 -4.56 -4.36 -0.24
CA PRO A 99 -4.47 -5.44 -1.21
C PRO A 99 -5.43 -5.22 -2.39
N ALA A 100 -5.03 -5.66 -3.59
CA ALA A 100 -5.80 -5.45 -4.82
C ALA A 100 -6.22 -3.98 -5.05
N SER A 101 -5.35 -3.03 -4.69
CA SER A 101 -5.62 -1.59 -4.81
C SER A 101 -5.81 -1.13 -6.25
N ALA A 102 -5.06 -1.65 -7.22
CA ALA A 102 -5.17 -1.21 -8.62
C ALA A 102 -6.61 -1.40 -9.19
N PRO A 103 -7.22 -2.61 -9.15
CA PRO A 103 -8.61 -2.78 -9.59
C PRO A 103 -9.61 -1.87 -8.85
N LYS A 104 -9.39 -1.60 -7.57
CA LYS A 104 -10.25 -0.69 -6.79
C LYS A 104 -10.12 0.76 -7.23
N LEU A 105 -8.90 1.25 -7.45
CA LEU A 105 -8.64 2.59 -7.96
C LEU A 105 -9.27 2.78 -9.35
N GLU A 106 -9.16 1.79 -10.23
CA GLU A 106 -9.79 1.81 -11.56
C GLU A 106 -11.33 1.91 -11.47
N LEU A 107 -11.96 1.24 -10.51
CA LEU A 107 -13.40 1.33 -10.27
C LEU A 107 -13.82 2.71 -9.76
N LEU A 108 -13.09 3.26 -8.79
CA LEU A 108 -13.35 4.60 -8.26
C LEU A 108 -13.18 5.67 -9.34
N GLU A 109 -12.10 5.60 -10.12
CA GLU A 109 -11.78 6.55 -11.17
C GLU A 109 -12.83 6.56 -12.30
N LYS A 110 -13.40 5.41 -12.65
CA LYS A 110 -14.49 5.35 -13.65
C LYS A 110 -15.68 6.25 -13.27
N ARG A 111 -15.90 6.45 -11.96
CA ARG A 111 -16.98 7.27 -11.41
C ARG A 111 -16.51 8.68 -11.02
N ASN A 112 -15.27 8.84 -10.58
CA ASN A 112 -14.66 10.14 -10.28
C ASN A 112 -13.31 10.29 -11.03
N ARG A 113 -13.37 10.80 -12.26
CA ARG A 113 -12.20 10.97 -13.15
C ARG A 113 -11.29 12.15 -12.77
N GLY A 114 -11.72 13.01 -11.84
CA GLY A 114 -11.06 14.26 -11.50
C GLY A 114 -10.20 14.20 -10.25
N VAL A 115 -9.86 13.01 -9.74
CA VAL A 115 -9.03 12.89 -8.54
C VAL A 115 -7.66 13.50 -8.80
N GLU A 116 -7.31 14.51 -8.00
CA GLU A 116 -6.00 15.13 -8.03
C GLU A 116 -4.97 14.21 -7.36
N MET A 117 -3.79 14.09 -7.97
CA MET A 117 -2.70 13.35 -7.35
C MET A 117 -2.09 14.17 -6.21
N THR A 118 -2.26 13.70 -4.98
CA THR A 118 -1.56 14.26 -3.82
C THR A 118 -0.25 13.51 -3.55
N GLU A 119 0.70 14.14 -2.85
CA GLU A 119 1.89 13.42 -2.37
C GLU A 119 1.49 12.20 -1.51
N ARG A 120 0.43 12.32 -0.70
CA ARG A 120 -0.06 11.24 0.16
C ARG A 120 -0.59 10.06 -0.65
N LEU A 121 -1.38 10.32 -1.69
CA LEU A 121 -1.87 9.30 -2.61
C LEU A 121 -0.73 8.61 -3.35
N PHE A 122 0.27 9.39 -3.80
CA PHE A 122 1.45 8.84 -4.45
C PHE A 122 2.26 7.95 -3.51
N ILE A 123 2.52 8.40 -2.28
CA ILE A 123 3.21 7.61 -1.24
C ILE A 123 2.42 6.33 -0.93
N ALA A 124 1.09 6.40 -0.79
CA ALA A 124 0.26 5.23 -0.55
C ALA A 124 0.39 4.21 -1.69
N SER A 125 0.40 4.68 -2.93
CA SER A 125 0.62 3.86 -4.13
C SER A 125 2.02 3.27 -4.18
N ALA A 126 3.05 4.03 -3.80
CA ALA A 126 4.43 3.60 -3.70
C ALA A 126 4.65 2.54 -2.60
N LYS A 127 3.81 2.52 -1.56
CA LYS A 127 3.81 1.47 -0.52
C LYS A 127 3.03 0.22 -0.92
N SER A 128 2.18 0.30 -1.94
CA SER A 128 1.36 -0.84 -2.38
C SER A 128 2.22 -2.00 -2.84
N LYS A 129 1.83 -3.22 -2.47
CA LYS A 129 2.50 -4.44 -2.95
C LYS A 129 2.26 -4.69 -4.43
N ASP A 130 1.19 -4.14 -5.00
CA ASP A 130 0.86 -4.23 -6.43
C ASP A 130 1.58 -3.10 -7.20
N VAL A 131 2.44 -3.47 -8.14
CA VAL A 131 3.17 -2.50 -8.98
C VAL A 131 2.23 -1.73 -9.92
N ARG A 132 1.07 -2.29 -10.26
CA ARG A 132 0.06 -1.61 -11.09
C ARG A 132 -0.48 -0.37 -10.38
N THR A 133 -0.56 -0.39 -9.06
CA THR A 133 -0.96 0.79 -8.26
C THR A 133 0.07 1.92 -8.39
N LEU A 134 1.37 1.60 -8.34
CA LEU A 134 2.43 2.59 -8.56
C LEU A 134 2.38 3.14 -9.99
N ARG A 135 2.17 2.28 -11.01
CA ARG A 135 2.01 2.72 -12.40
C ARG A 135 0.80 3.64 -12.57
N TRP A 136 -0.35 3.26 -12.01
CA TRP A 136 -1.55 4.09 -12.01
C TRP A 136 -1.28 5.49 -11.45
N ALA A 137 -0.53 5.59 -10.34
CA ALA A 137 -0.15 6.88 -9.77
C ALA A 137 0.82 7.65 -10.69
N LEU A 138 1.86 7.02 -11.21
CA LEU A 138 2.84 7.63 -12.12
C LEU A 138 2.21 8.20 -13.40
N ASP A 139 1.22 7.51 -13.95
CA ASP A 139 0.49 7.95 -15.16
C ASP A 139 -0.33 9.23 -14.90
N ARG A 140 -0.63 9.52 -13.62
CA ARG A 140 -1.43 10.67 -13.14
C ARG A 140 -0.60 11.69 -12.37
N SER A 141 0.71 11.52 -12.33
CA SER A 141 1.61 12.38 -11.58
C SER A 141 2.50 13.20 -12.51
N ASP A 142 2.58 14.49 -12.22
CA ASP A 142 3.72 15.30 -12.59
C ASP A 142 4.91 15.08 -11.64
N VAL A 143 6.10 15.48 -12.09
CA VAL A 143 7.38 15.36 -11.36
C VAL A 143 7.30 15.92 -9.94
N VAL A 144 6.51 16.98 -9.72
CA VAL A 144 6.35 17.65 -8.41
C VAL A 144 5.79 16.72 -7.33
N HIS A 145 4.98 15.71 -7.68
CA HIS A 145 4.41 14.76 -6.73
C HIS A 145 5.37 13.61 -6.38
N ILE A 146 6.44 13.45 -7.18
CA ILE A 146 7.40 12.35 -7.06
C ILE A 146 8.54 12.80 -6.16
N THR A 147 8.29 12.72 -4.86
CA THR A 147 9.21 13.21 -3.81
C THR A 147 10.21 12.12 -3.40
N PRO A 148 11.37 12.50 -2.81
CA PRO A 148 12.31 11.53 -2.24
C PRO A 148 11.63 10.56 -1.27
N ARG A 149 10.67 11.04 -0.48
CA ARG A 149 9.89 10.22 0.44
C ARG A 149 9.10 9.12 -0.26
N ALA A 150 8.54 9.38 -1.44
CA ALA A 150 7.88 8.35 -2.22
C ALA A 150 8.85 7.26 -2.71
N LEU A 151 10.05 7.66 -3.14
CA LEU A 151 11.10 6.72 -3.54
C LEU A 151 11.56 5.85 -2.37
N GLU A 152 11.74 6.44 -1.19
CA GLU A 152 12.07 5.72 0.05
C GLU A 152 11.07 4.58 0.27
N TYR A 153 9.77 4.87 0.24
CA TYR A 153 8.74 3.85 0.43
C TYR A 153 8.70 2.79 -0.69
N ALA A 154 8.97 3.17 -1.93
CA ALA A 154 9.03 2.23 -3.05
C ALA A 154 10.26 1.29 -3.00
N ALA A 155 11.37 1.74 -2.40
CA ALA A 155 12.62 1.00 -2.33
C ALA A 155 12.60 -0.14 -1.30
N GLY A 156 11.76 -0.03 -0.27
CA GLY A 156 11.72 -0.94 0.88
C GLY A 156 10.43 -1.72 1.05
N VAL A 157 9.70 -2.04 -0.03
CA VAL A 157 8.44 -2.77 0.10
C VAL A 157 8.73 -4.21 0.52
N TYR A 158 8.36 -4.54 1.76
CA TYR A 158 8.61 -5.85 2.37
C TYR A 158 7.61 -6.91 1.86
N SER A 159 7.95 -7.55 0.74
CA SER A 159 7.13 -8.58 0.10
C SER A 159 7.97 -9.46 -0.83
N TYR A 160 7.81 -10.78 -0.71
CA TYR A 160 8.57 -11.76 -1.49
C TYR A 160 8.20 -11.80 -2.99
N LYS A 161 7.09 -11.17 -3.38
CA LYS A 161 6.64 -11.07 -4.79
C LYS A 161 6.92 -9.70 -5.40
N THR A 162 7.60 -8.81 -4.69
CA THR A 162 7.74 -7.42 -5.11
C THR A 162 9.12 -7.17 -5.69
N ASP A 163 9.15 -6.68 -6.93
CA ASP A 163 10.37 -6.24 -7.60
C ASP A 163 10.65 -4.77 -7.25
N ASN A 164 11.40 -4.54 -6.18
CA ASN A 164 11.74 -3.20 -5.71
C ASN A 164 12.65 -2.45 -6.71
N VAL A 165 13.49 -3.15 -7.49
CA VAL A 165 14.33 -2.52 -8.53
C VAL A 165 13.46 -1.90 -9.61
N THR A 166 12.50 -2.65 -10.15
CA THR A 166 11.57 -2.11 -11.17
C THR A 166 10.79 -0.92 -10.64
N ARG A 167 10.36 -0.94 -9.37
CA ARG A 167 9.64 0.19 -8.74
C ARG A 167 10.49 1.45 -8.66
N MET A 168 11.73 1.34 -8.18
CA MET A 168 12.65 2.48 -8.12
C MET A 168 13.00 2.99 -9.52
N LYS A 169 13.19 2.10 -10.50
CA LYS A 169 13.41 2.49 -11.91
C LYS A 169 12.24 3.28 -12.49
N LEU A 170 11.00 2.86 -12.22
CA LEU A 170 9.81 3.60 -12.68
C LEU A 170 9.79 5.02 -12.13
N ILE A 171 10.08 5.19 -10.83
CA ILE A 171 10.13 6.50 -10.17
C ILE A 171 11.26 7.38 -10.70
N THR A 172 12.47 6.84 -10.76
CA THR A 172 13.67 7.58 -11.22
C THR A 172 13.65 7.87 -12.72
N THR A 173 12.97 7.05 -13.52
CA THR A 173 12.75 7.36 -14.96
C THR A 173 11.79 8.55 -15.12
N LYS A 174 10.72 8.61 -14.31
CA LYS A 174 9.73 9.69 -14.37
C LYS A 174 10.26 10.99 -13.75
N ASN A 175 11.09 10.89 -12.70
CA ASN A 175 11.81 12.01 -12.09
C ASN A 175 13.32 11.70 -11.99
N PRO A 176 14.12 11.94 -13.05
CA PRO A 176 15.56 11.68 -13.05
C PRO A 176 16.36 12.54 -12.06
N SER A 177 15.80 13.66 -11.63
CA SER A 177 16.42 14.57 -10.66
C SER A 177 16.07 14.25 -9.20
N ILE A 178 15.32 13.17 -8.95
CA ILE A 178 14.95 12.78 -7.59
C ILE A 178 16.20 12.48 -6.76
N THR A 179 16.28 13.09 -5.58
CA THR A 179 17.40 12.84 -4.66
C THR A 179 17.26 11.47 -4.02
N ILE A 180 18.29 10.63 -4.14
CA ILE A 180 18.42 9.41 -3.34
C ILE A 180 18.87 9.79 -1.93
N THR A 181 18.03 9.50 -0.94
CA THR A 181 18.29 9.84 0.47
C THR A 181 18.95 8.71 1.24
N GLU A 182 19.54 9.03 2.39
CA GLU A 182 20.02 8.01 3.35
C GLU A 182 18.89 7.05 3.76
N GLU A 183 17.65 7.55 3.88
CA GLU A 183 16.47 6.73 4.18
C GLU A 183 16.16 5.73 3.06
N THR A 184 16.41 6.08 1.80
CA THR A 184 16.27 5.17 0.65
C THR A 184 17.25 4.01 0.80
N LEU A 185 18.52 4.32 1.08
CA LEU A 185 19.55 3.32 1.37
C LEU A 185 19.18 2.47 2.58
N ARG A 186 18.77 3.08 3.70
CA ARG A 186 18.37 2.38 4.92
C ARG A 186 17.30 1.33 4.64
N ARG A 187 16.27 1.68 3.86
CA ARG A 187 15.16 0.78 3.51
C ARG A 187 15.59 -0.37 2.60
N THR A 188 16.45 -0.13 1.62
CA THR A 188 17.02 -1.22 0.80
C THR A 188 17.89 -2.16 1.65
N CYS A 189 18.69 -1.60 2.56
CA CYS A 189 19.48 -2.39 3.51
C CYS A 189 18.62 -3.25 4.44
N GLN A 190 17.46 -2.76 4.90
CA GLN A 190 16.54 -3.53 5.74
C GLN A 190 16.01 -4.80 5.06
N ILE A 191 15.89 -4.79 3.73
CA ILE A 191 15.36 -5.92 2.95
C ILE A 191 16.47 -6.76 2.29
N ALA A 192 17.72 -6.30 2.33
CA ALA A 192 18.86 -6.84 1.61
C ALA A 192 19.16 -8.32 1.86
N SER A 193 18.88 -8.81 3.07
CA SER A 193 19.07 -10.24 3.39
C SER A 193 18.12 -11.16 2.62
N ARG A 194 16.97 -10.63 2.19
CA ARG A 194 15.96 -11.34 1.41
C ARG A 194 16.08 -11.03 -0.07
N ASP A 195 16.35 -9.76 -0.40
CA ASP A 195 16.54 -9.27 -1.74
C ASP A 195 17.57 -8.13 -1.75
N ILE A 196 18.80 -8.48 -2.15
CA ILE A 196 19.94 -7.55 -2.21
C ILE A 196 19.91 -6.66 -3.46
N LYS A 197 19.15 -7.04 -4.49
CA LYS A 197 19.17 -6.39 -5.81
C LYS A 197 18.85 -4.89 -5.77
N PRO A 198 17.90 -4.40 -4.93
CA PRO A 198 17.64 -2.98 -4.78
C PRO A 198 18.87 -2.20 -4.33
N LEU A 199 19.61 -2.74 -3.35
CA LEU A 199 20.83 -2.13 -2.84
C LEU A 199 21.95 -2.17 -3.87
N GLU A 200 22.18 -3.31 -4.52
CA GLU A 200 23.17 -3.44 -5.60
C GLU A 200 22.89 -2.47 -6.75
N TRP A 201 21.64 -2.35 -7.17
CA TRP A 201 21.25 -1.41 -8.22
C TRP A 201 21.52 0.04 -7.82
N LEU A 202 21.17 0.47 -6.60
CA LEU A 202 21.44 1.83 -6.15
C LEU A 202 22.94 2.13 -6.12
N LEU A 203 23.77 1.21 -5.61
CA LEU A 203 25.22 1.40 -5.51
C LEU A 203 25.90 1.39 -6.89
N ALA A 204 25.36 0.63 -7.85
CA ALA A 204 25.88 0.60 -9.22
C ALA A 204 25.47 1.85 -10.03
N GLU A 205 24.21 2.27 -9.93
CA GLU A 205 23.67 3.40 -10.70
C GLU A 205 24.11 4.75 -10.14
N TYR A 206 24.32 4.83 -8.83
CA TYR A 206 24.71 6.04 -8.11
C TYR A 206 26.01 5.77 -7.32
N PRO A 207 27.17 5.67 -8.00
CA PRO A 207 28.44 5.27 -7.38
C PRO A 207 28.97 6.24 -6.31
N GLN A 208 28.44 7.47 -6.27
CA GLN A 208 28.69 8.45 -5.22
C GLN A 208 28.02 8.11 -3.88
N LEU A 209 27.04 7.20 -3.87
CA LEU A 209 26.38 6.79 -2.64
C LEU A 209 27.35 6.02 -1.73
N SER A 210 27.31 6.37 -0.44
CA SER A 210 28.08 5.70 0.60
C SER A 210 27.13 5.12 1.65
N LEU A 211 27.43 3.91 2.11
CA LEU A 211 26.76 3.34 3.27
C LEU A 211 27.32 3.99 4.54
N THR A 212 26.63 5.03 4.99
CA THR A 212 26.83 5.65 6.31
C THR A 212 26.44 4.70 7.43
N GLU A 213 26.60 5.13 8.68
CA GLU A 213 26.31 4.31 9.86
C GLU A 213 24.86 3.77 9.86
N ILE A 214 23.88 4.61 9.50
CA ILE A 214 22.45 4.26 9.60
C ILE A 214 22.06 3.13 8.61
N PRO A 215 22.32 3.23 7.29
CA PRO A 215 22.11 2.13 6.35
C PRO A 215 22.96 0.90 6.66
N MET A 216 24.20 1.06 7.14
CA MET A 216 25.05 -0.07 7.51
C MET A 216 24.49 -0.85 8.70
N ALA A 217 24.03 -0.14 9.74
CA ALA A 217 23.38 -0.77 10.89
C ALA A 217 22.06 -1.47 10.51
N ALA A 218 21.33 -0.94 9.54
CA ALA A 218 20.15 -1.62 8.98
C ALA A 218 20.53 -2.91 8.23
N LEU A 219 21.58 -2.87 7.41
CA LEU A 219 22.09 -4.00 6.64
C LEU A 219 22.53 -5.15 7.57
N LEU A 220 23.28 -4.82 8.62
CA LEU A 220 23.79 -5.79 9.60
C LEU A 220 22.66 -6.46 10.39
N ARG A 221 21.58 -5.73 10.70
CA ARG A 221 20.39 -6.27 11.39
C ARG A 221 19.54 -7.19 10.50
N GLY A 222 19.55 -6.99 9.19
CA GLY A 222 18.75 -7.77 8.25
C GLY A 222 19.16 -9.25 8.17
N GLY A 223 20.40 -9.58 8.54
CA GLY A 223 20.96 -10.93 8.47
C GLY A 223 22.22 -10.99 7.60
N GLN A 224 22.89 -12.14 7.57
CA GLN A 224 24.21 -12.32 6.94
C GLN A 224 24.13 -13.28 5.75
N SER A 225 23.41 -12.90 4.69
CA SER A 225 23.52 -13.64 3.42
C SER A 225 24.92 -13.43 2.82
N SER A 226 25.39 -14.35 1.98
CA SER A 226 26.70 -14.21 1.32
C SER A 226 26.83 -12.91 0.52
N ALA A 227 25.74 -12.48 -0.13
CA ALA A 227 25.68 -11.22 -0.85
C ALA A 227 25.77 -9.98 0.07
N VAL A 228 25.11 -10.03 1.24
CA VAL A 228 25.23 -8.98 2.27
C VAL A 228 26.68 -8.90 2.78
N VAL A 229 27.30 -10.04 3.12
CA VAL A 229 28.69 -10.08 3.59
C VAL A 229 29.65 -9.52 2.54
N LYS A 230 29.45 -9.85 1.26
CA LYS A 230 30.25 -9.29 0.16
C LYS A 230 30.09 -7.77 0.07
N THR A 231 28.86 -7.28 0.07
CA THR A 231 28.55 -5.84 0.02
C THR A 231 29.19 -5.10 1.20
N ILE A 232 29.11 -5.66 2.41
CA ILE A 232 29.77 -5.09 3.58
C ILE A 232 31.27 -4.99 3.34
N LYS A 233 31.95 -6.07 2.91
CA LYS A 233 33.41 -6.05 2.70
C LYS A 233 33.86 -5.01 1.67
N GLU A 234 33.09 -4.83 0.61
CA GLU A 234 33.39 -3.86 -0.45
C GLU A 234 33.22 -2.40 0.02
N HIS A 235 32.29 -2.15 0.94
CA HIS A 235 31.95 -0.79 1.39
C HIS A 235 32.47 -0.42 2.80
N LEU A 236 32.94 -1.39 3.60
CA LEU A 236 33.54 -1.18 4.93
C LEU A 236 34.79 -0.27 4.94
N PRO A 237 35.72 -0.34 3.95
CA PRO A 237 36.90 0.52 3.94
C PRO A 237 36.58 2.02 3.92
N LYS A 238 35.38 2.40 3.46
CA LYS A 238 34.91 3.79 3.44
C LYS A 238 34.45 4.32 4.81
N LEU A 239 34.27 3.45 5.81
CA LEU A 239 33.92 3.83 7.19
C LEU A 239 35.17 4.06 8.08
N LYS A 240 36.30 3.44 7.75
CA LYS A 240 37.54 3.56 8.55
C LYS A 240 38.22 4.91 8.46
N HIS A 241 37.87 5.77 7.50
CA HIS A 241 38.45 7.10 7.34
C HIS A 241 37.84 8.19 8.25
N TYR A 242 36.89 7.85 9.13
CA TYR A 242 36.34 8.77 10.15
C TYR A 242 36.70 8.40 11.59
N ALA A 243 37.49 7.34 11.78
CA ALA A 243 38.10 7.01 13.06
C ALA A 243 39.58 7.41 13.01
N ASP A 244 39.86 8.71 13.04
CA ASP A 244 41.19 9.15 13.46
C ASP A 244 41.42 8.62 14.89
N PRO A 245 42.55 7.93 15.15
CA PRO A 245 42.87 7.54 16.49
C PRO A 245 43.06 8.81 17.32
N VAL A 246 42.27 8.95 18.39
CA VAL A 246 42.59 9.89 19.47
C VAL A 246 43.99 9.51 19.93
N ASP A 247 44.94 10.41 19.69
CA ASP A 247 46.32 10.31 20.12
C ASP A 247 46.33 10.35 21.65
N CYS A 248 46.28 9.18 22.28
CA CYS A 248 46.47 9.03 23.70
C CYS A 248 47.98 9.00 23.98
N SER A 249 48.60 10.18 23.93
CA SER A 249 49.90 10.44 24.55
C SER A 249 49.70 11.18 25.87
N CYS A 250 49.76 10.42 26.97
CA CYS A 250 50.14 10.87 28.32
C CYS A 250 50.92 9.74 28.98
#